data_AF-A0A937Q5F5-F1
#
_entry.id   AF-A0A937Q5F5-F1
#
_cell.length_a   1.000
_cell.length_b   1.000
_cell.length_c   1.000
_cell.angle_alpha   90.00
_cell.angle_beta   90.00
_cell.angle_gamma   90.00
#
_symmetry.space_group_name_H-M   'P 1'
#
loop_
_entity.id
_entity.type
_entity.pdbx_description
1 polymer ?
#
loop_
_entity_poly.entity_id
_entity_poly.type
_entity_poly.pdbx_seq_one_letter_code
_entity_poly.pdbx_strand_id
1 'polypeptide(L)'
;MNKQAFLTRRWDLIRIGWLVLLLAAAHVTAAPAGRLEICPKHPYYFRDGSRHIVLVGVSDRQLFSIWRNDKGFSWQKYLDDLAEHRINYVRQDVFDWGKLLAPQRYPGQLSNPAWPFARTGPGKAMDGKPKFDLTKFDQSYFDERLKPFLREAAKRGIYVELTLFEGLRGRSDFAESLCAEANNINRLGLQARQVTSDAALDNPHLVAIQHSYVDKVL
;
A
#
# COMPACT_ATOMS: atom_id res chain seq x y z
N MET A 1 37.03 -32.09 85.20
CA MET A 1 37.99 -31.08 84.70
C MET A 1 38.79 -31.76 83.60
N ASN A 2 38.83 -31.36 82.33
CA ASN A 2 38.75 -30.04 81.71
C ASN A 2 38.06 -30.12 80.32
N LYS A 3 37.44 -29.03 79.87
CA LYS A 3 36.51 -28.90 78.72
C LYS A 3 37.22 -28.51 77.42
N GLN A 4 36.76 -29.05 76.27
CA GLN A 4 36.64 -28.44 74.91
C GLN A 4 36.53 -29.59 73.89
N ALA A 5 35.37 -30.14 73.53
CA ALA A 5 34.20 -29.60 72.82
C ALA A 5 34.47 -29.18 71.35
N PHE A 6 33.97 -30.03 70.44
CA PHE A 6 33.19 -29.68 69.26
C PHE A 6 33.88 -28.94 68.09
N LEU A 7 34.17 -29.66 67.00
CA LEU A 7 33.37 -29.63 65.75
C LEU A 7 34.13 -30.29 64.58
N THR A 8 33.60 -31.44 64.16
CA THR A 8 33.79 -32.07 62.86
C THR A 8 33.01 -31.30 61.78
N ARG A 9 33.61 -31.11 60.59
CA ARG A 9 33.03 -31.47 59.27
C ARG A 9 33.70 -30.74 58.09
N ARG A 10 34.19 -31.56 57.16
CA ARG A 10 34.06 -31.49 55.70
C ARG A 10 34.33 -30.14 55.01
N TRP A 11 35.52 -30.03 54.44
CA TRP A 11 35.81 -29.14 53.31
C TRP A 11 35.77 -29.97 52.03
N ASP A 12 34.62 -30.00 51.36
CA ASP A 12 34.52 -30.53 50.00
C ASP A 12 33.65 -29.61 49.14
N LEU A 13 34.31 -29.05 48.12
CA LEU A 13 33.79 -28.73 46.80
C LEU A 13 32.81 -27.54 46.68
N ILE A 14 33.42 -26.41 46.34
CA ILE A 14 32.81 -25.27 45.64
C ILE A 14 32.10 -25.79 44.37
N ARG A 15 30.77 -25.90 44.42
CA ARG A 15 29.93 -26.01 43.22
C ARG A 15 29.46 -24.62 42.82
N ILE A 16 30.12 -24.07 41.81
CA ILE A 16 29.70 -22.88 41.08
C ILE A 16 28.40 -23.22 40.35
N GLY A 17 27.28 -22.72 40.87
CA GLY A 17 25.98 -22.80 40.20
C GLY A 17 25.90 -21.75 39.09
N TRP A 18 26.17 -22.16 37.84
CA TRP A 18 25.81 -21.38 36.68
C TRP A 18 24.30 -21.51 36.45
N LEU A 19 23.54 -20.51 36.92
CA LEU A 19 22.14 -20.36 36.53
C LEU A 19 22.11 -19.74 35.14
N VAL A 20 22.04 -20.58 34.10
CA VAL A 20 21.74 -20.12 32.74
C VAL A 20 20.24 -19.82 32.68
N LEU A 21 19.89 -18.55 32.82
CA LEU A 21 18.58 -18.03 32.44
C LEU A 21 18.49 -18.13 30.91
N LEU A 22 17.93 -19.24 30.43
CA LEU A 22 17.44 -19.34 29.06
C LEU A 22 16.27 -18.37 28.94
N LEU A 23 16.56 -17.13 28.54
CA LEU A 23 15.60 -16.29 27.84
C LEU A 23 15.22 -17.07 26.59
N ALA A 24 14.15 -17.86 26.68
CA ALA A 24 13.39 -18.25 25.51
C ALA A 24 12.89 -16.94 24.91
N ALA A 25 13.70 -16.34 24.03
CA ALA A 25 13.18 -15.44 23.03
C ALA A 25 12.18 -16.28 22.27
N ALA A 26 10.91 -16.20 22.68
CA ALA A 26 9.80 -16.63 21.86
C ALA A 26 10.01 -15.87 20.56
N HIS A 27 10.64 -16.54 19.60
CA HIS A 27 10.50 -16.17 18.22
C HIS A 27 9.01 -16.30 18.03
N VAL A 28 8.31 -15.17 18.07
CA VAL A 28 7.03 -15.05 17.38
C VAL A 28 7.44 -15.31 15.94
N THR A 29 7.50 -16.58 15.58
CA THR A 29 7.48 -17.01 14.20
C THR A 29 6.20 -16.37 13.71
N ALA A 30 6.35 -15.33 12.89
CA ALA A 30 5.22 -14.74 12.20
C ALA A 30 4.58 -15.91 11.47
N ALA A 31 3.44 -16.38 11.98
CA ALA A 31 2.62 -17.33 11.28
C ALA A 31 2.48 -16.77 9.85
N PRO A 32 2.60 -17.61 8.81
CA PRO A 32 2.45 -17.13 7.44
C PRO A 32 1.21 -16.26 7.39
N ALA A 33 1.37 -14.99 6.99
CA ALA A 33 0.30 -14.01 7.01
C ALA A 33 -0.89 -14.63 6.25
N GLY A 34 -1.90 -15.01 7.01
CA GLY A 34 -3.16 -15.49 6.49
C GLY A 34 -3.93 -14.34 5.87
N ARG A 35 -4.97 -14.70 5.13
CA ARG A 35 -5.88 -13.72 4.56
C ARG A 35 -6.57 -12.96 5.71
N LEU A 36 -6.59 -11.63 5.65
CA LEU A 36 -7.42 -10.81 6.54
C LEU A 36 -8.88 -11.14 6.26
N GLU A 37 -9.60 -11.56 7.30
CA GLU A 37 -10.99 -11.99 7.19
C GLU A 37 -11.79 -11.51 8.40
N ILE A 38 -13.12 -11.41 8.25
CA ILE A 38 -14.01 -11.13 9.38
C ILE A 38 -13.97 -12.34 10.33
N CYS A 39 -13.79 -12.11 11.64
CA CYS A 39 -13.74 -13.19 12.62
C CYS A 39 -15.12 -13.88 12.75
N PRO A 40 -15.24 -15.19 12.47
CA PRO A 40 -16.53 -15.89 12.50
C PRO A 40 -17.19 -15.92 13.88
N LYS A 41 -16.37 -15.93 14.96
CA LYS A 41 -16.86 -15.95 16.35
C LYS A 41 -17.20 -14.56 16.88
N HIS A 42 -16.57 -13.52 16.33
CA HIS A 42 -16.74 -12.13 16.76
C HIS A 42 -16.76 -11.22 15.52
N PRO A 43 -17.90 -11.07 14.83
CA PRO A 43 -17.97 -10.44 13.50
C PRO A 43 -17.64 -8.94 13.48
N TYR A 44 -17.40 -8.33 14.64
CA TYR A 44 -16.93 -6.95 14.78
C TYR A 44 -15.41 -6.80 14.69
N TYR A 45 -14.67 -7.91 14.60
CA TYR A 45 -13.20 -7.91 14.55
C TYR A 45 -12.70 -8.63 13.31
N PHE A 46 -11.53 -8.24 12.84
CA PHE A 46 -10.80 -9.00 11.84
C PHE A 46 -9.95 -10.09 12.49
N ARG A 47 -9.59 -11.11 11.72
CA ARG A 47 -8.54 -12.05 12.05
C ARG A 47 -7.61 -12.27 10.87
N ASP A 48 -6.39 -12.64 11.19
CA ASP A 48 -5.38 -13.13 10.27
C ASP A 48 -4.84 -14.44 10.87
N GLY A 49 -5.29 -15.57 10.29
CA GLY A 49 -5.08 -16.88 10.86
C GLY A 49 -5.75 -17.00 12.24
N SER A 50 -4.94 -17.19 13.29
CA SER A 50 -5.39 -17.23 14.69
C SER A 50 -5.32 -15.89 15.40
N ARG A 51 -4.74 -14.86 14.79
CA ARG A 51 -4.55 -13.53 15.42
C ARG A 51 -5.80 -12.69 15.21
N HIS A 52 -6.32 -12.08 16.27
CA HIS A 52 -7.30 -11.00 16.14
C HIS A 52 -6.59 -9.71 15.72
N ILE A 53 -7.17 -8.99 14.76
CA ILE A 53 -6.61 -7.78 14.18
C ILE A 53 -7.58 -6.62 14.42
N VAL A 54 -7.04 -5.54 14.97
CA VAL A 54 -7.65 -4.20 14.93
C VAL A 54 -6.86 -3.39 13.91
N LEU A 55 -7.54 -2.82 12.93
CA LEU A 55 -6.92 -1.94 11.95
C LEU A 55 -6.80 -0.54 12.56
N VAL A 56 -5.56 -0.09 12.76
CA VAL A 56 -5.21 1.25 13.21
C VAL A 56 -4.50 1.92 12.04
N GLY A 57 -5.12 2.97 11.52
CA GLY A 57 -4.93 3.35 10.13
C GLY A 57 -4.72 4.83 9.87
N VAL A 58 -4.08 5.10 8.73
CA VAL A 58 -3.99 6.44 8.12
C VAL A 58 -4.48 6.39 6.67
N SER A 59 -4.85 7.55 6.13
CA SER A 59 -5.29 7.68 4.74
C SER A 59 -4.46 8.74 4.02
N ASP A 60 -3.44 8.30 3.30
CA ASP A 60 -2.64 9.12 2.38
C ASP A 60 -2.90 8.65 0.95
N ARG A 61 -3.57 9.48 0.15
CA ARG A 61 -4.13 9.04 -1.13
C ARG A 61 -3.16 9.10 -2.31
N GLN A 62 -1.94 9.61 -2.12
CA GLN A 62 -1.09 10.07 -3.22
C GLN A 62 0.33 9.48 -3.19
N LEU A 63 0.57 8.44 -2.39
CA LEU A 63 1.92 7.92 -2.20
C LEU A 63 2.54 7.39 -3.49
N PHE A 64 1.75 6.79 -4.39
CA PHE A 64 2.23 6.34 -5.70
C PHE A 64 2.63 7.48 -6.64
N SER A 65 2.09 8.69 -6.45
CA SER A 65 2.42 9.89 -7.22
C SER A 65 3.59 10.69 -6.63
N ILE A 66 3.69 10.76 -5.30
CA ILE A 66 4.80 11.43 -4.61
C ILE A 66 6.04 10.52 -4.69
N TRP A 67 5.92 9.26 -4.27
CA TRP A 67 6.92 8.18 -4.22
C TRP A 67 8.24 8.54 -3.52
N ARG A 68 8.97 9.51 -4.08
CA ARG A 68 10.13 10.20 -3.53
C ARG A 68 10.18 11.63 -4.06
N ASN A 69 10.58 12.59 -3.23
CA ASN A 69 10.79 13.98 -3.66
C ASN A 69 12.08 14.59 -3.08
N ASP A 70 12.45 15.76 -3.61
CA ASP A 70 13.64 16.54 -3.23
C ASP A 70 13.57 17.11 -1.80
N LYS A 71 12.35 17.23 -1.24
CA LYS A 71 12.11 17.61 0.16
C LYS A 71 12.34 16.48 1.16
N GLY A 72 12.79 15.31 0.69
CA GLY A 72 13.21 14.20 1.54
C GLY A 72 12.14 13.13 1.80
N PHE A 73 10.96 13.24 1.20
CA PHE A 73 9.96 12.17 1.29
C PHE A 73 10.49 10.89 0.62
N SER A 74 10.20 9.75 1.23
CA SER A 74 10.44 8.42 0.68
C SER A 74 9.36 7.48 1.15
N TRP A 75 8.70 6.79 0.23
CA TRP A 75 7.67 5.81 0.57
C TRP A 75 8.17 4.70 1.49
N GLN A 76 9.44 4.30 1.39
CA GLN A 76 10.00 3.30 2.32
C GLN A 76 10.07 3.83 3.75
N LYS A 77 10.57 5.07 3.91
CA LYS A 77 10.63 5.73 5.22
C LYS A 77 9.24 5.91 5.80
N TYR A 78 8.27 6.27 4.95
CA TYR A 78 6.87 6.33 5.36
C TYR A 78 6.37 5.00 5.94
N LEU A 79 6.64 3.86 5.28
CA LEU A 79 6.25 2.55 5.83
C LEU A 79 7.03 2.20 7.11
N ASP A 80 8.30 2.59 7.21
CA ASP A 80 9.09 2.45 8.44
C ASP A 80 8.47 3.25 9.59
N ASP A 81 8.07 4.50 9.33
CA ASP A 81 7.41 5.38 10.30
C ASP A 81 6.07 4.78 10.77
N LEU A 82 5.25 4.25 9.85
CA LEU A 82 4.01 3.57 10.21
C LEU A 82 4.26 2.38 11.14
N ALA A 83 5.25 1.55 10.81
CA ALA A 83 5.61 0.38 11.60
C ALA A 83 6.14 0.76 12.99
N GLU A 84 7.02 1.77 13.07
CA GLU A 84 7.56 2.30 14.33
C GLU A 84 6.45 2.78 15.27
N HIS A 85 5.42 3.43 14.71
CA HIS A 85 4.27 3.95 15.45
C HIS A 85 3.12 2.93 15.60
N ARG A 86 3.34 1.67 15.22
CA ARG A 86 2.36 0.58 15.30
C ARG A 86 1.06 0.84 14.52
N ILE A 87 1.15 1.62 13.45
CA ILE A 87 0.09 1.81 12.46
C ILE A 87 0.18 0.62 11.50
N ASN A 88 -0.90 -0.15 11.38
CA ASN A 88 -0.93 -1.41 10.62
C ASN A 88 -1.89 -1.38 9.43
N TYR A 89 -2.46 -0.22 9.12
CA TYR A 89 -3.34 -0.03 7.98
C TYR A 89 -3.02 1.27 7.25
N VAL A 90 -3.07 1.22 5.92
CA VAL A 90 -2.98 2.41 5.08
C VAL A 90 -3.94 2.30 3.90
N ARG A 91 -4.68 3.39 3.64
CA ARG A 91 -5.51 3.53 2.44
C ARG A 91 -4.76 4.29 1.36
N GLN A 92 -4.64 3.69 0.17
CA GLN A 92 -3.92 4.24 -0.98
C GLN A 92 -4.78 4.20 -2.24
N ASP A 93 -4.84 5.30 -2.98
CA ASP A 93 -5.33 5.27 -4.35
C ASP A 93 -4.20 4.69 -5.21
N VAL A 94 -4.46 3.63 -5.98
CA VAL A 94 -3.41 2.97 -6.79
C VAL A 94 -2.75 4.00 -7.69
N PHE A 95 -3.55 4.81 -8.36
CA PHE A 95 -3.11 6.01 -9.05
C PHE A 95 -4.26 7.02 -9.12
N ASP A 96 -3.97 8.26 -9.50
CA ASP A 96 -4.99 9.31 -9.68
C ASP A 96 -5.65 9.13 -11.05
N TRP A 97 -6.97 8.93 -11.11
CA TRP A 97 -7.65 8.85 -12.41
C TRP A 97 -7.79 10.22 -13.07
N GLY A 98 -7.69 11.28 -12.27
CA GLY A 98 -7.67 12.67 -12.70
C GLY A 98 -6.29 13.29 -12.53
N LYS A 99 -6.27 14.63 -12.48
CA LYS A 99 -5.06 15.41 -12.14
C LYS A 99 -3.84 15.14 -13.02
N LEU A 100 -4.05 14.83 -14.30
CA LEU A 100 -2.99 14.64 -15.28
C LEU A 100 -1.97 15.80 -15.32
N LEU A 101 -2.40 17.04 -15.05
CA LEU A 101 -1.53 18.22 -15.02
C LEU A 101 -0.94 18.52 -13.63
N ALA A 102 -1.37 17.84 -12.56
CA ALA A 102 -0.87 18.11 -11.22
C ALA A 102 0.66 17.96 -11.08
N PRO A 103 1.34 16.99 -11.72
CA PRO A 103 2.80 16.94 -11.72
C PRO A 103 3.48 18.18 -12.30
N GLN A 104 2.85 18.85 -13.28
CA GLN A 104 3.35 20.09 -13.86
C GLN A 104 3.07 21.30 -12.97
N ARG A 105 1.93 21.30 -12.27
CA ARG A 105 1.54 22.37 -11.33
C ARG A 105 2.30 22.31 -10.01
N TYR A 106 2.64 21.11 -9.54
CA TYR A 106 3.27 20.86 -8.24
C TYR A 106 4.55 20.01 -8.37
N PRO A 107 5.54 20.43 -9.17
CA PRO A 107 6.69 19.59 -9.51
C PRO A 107 7.55 19.19 -8.30
N GLY A 108 7.60 20.01 -7.24
CA GLY A 108 8.34 19.66 -6.02
C GLY A 108 7.62 18.67 -5.09
N GLN A 109 6.32 18.44 -5.28
CA GLN A 109 5.56 17.45 -4.49
C GLN A 109 5.34 16.16 -5.29
N LEU A 110 5.04 16.30 -6.58
CA LEU A 110 4.66 15.22 -7.49
C LEU A 110 5.75 15.00 -8.53
N SER A 111 7.01 14.97 -8.09
CA SER A 111 8.20 14.89 -8.94
C SER A 111 8.39 13.55 -9.65
N ASN A 112 7.61 12.53 -9.29
CA ASN A 112 7.81 11.17 -9.79
C ASN A 112 6.51 10.48 -10.24
N PRO A 113 5.76 11.10 -11.18
CA PRO A 113 4.49 10.57 -11.62
C PRO A 113 4.69 9.29 -12.45
N ALA A 114 3.93 8.27 -12.12
CA ALA A 114 3.86 7.02 -12.88
C ALA A 114 2.38 6.67 -13.11
N TRP A 115 2.10 6.01 -14.23
CA TRP A 115 0.74 5.68 -14.66
C TRP A 115 0.66 4.19 -14.99
N PRO A 116 -0.45 3.48 -14.68
CA PRO A 116 -0.57 2.06 -14.99
C PRO A 116 -0.81 1.78 -16.48
N PHE A 117 -1.16 2.79 -17.28
CA PHE A 117 -1.50 2.64 -18.70
C PHE A 117 -0.41 3.18 -19.63
N ALA A 118 -0.22 2.51 -20.75
CA ALA A 118 0.82 2.84 -21.72
C ALA A 118 0.43 4.06 -22.57
N ARG A 119 1.41 4.92 -22.86
CA ARG A 119 1.26 6.11 -23.73
C ARG A 119 1.69 5.82 -25.16
N THR A 120 0.96 4.92 -25.83
CA THR A 120 1.26 4.48 -27.20
C THR A 120 0.38 5.10 -28.27
N GLY A 121 -0.58 5.94 -27.85
CA GLY A 121 -1.55 6.53 -28.76
C GLY A 121 -1.03 7.71 -29.57
N PRO A 122 -1.53 7.92 -30.80
CA PRO A 122 -1.23 9.11 -31.58
C PRO A 122 -1.76 10.40 -30.92
N GLY A 123 -1.15 11.53 -31.29
CA GLY A 123 -1.51 12.84 -30.77
C GLY A 123 -0.98 13.08 -29.36
N LYS A 124 -1.37 14.22 -28.77
CA LYS A 124 -0.95 14.64 -27.44
C LYS A 124 -2.14 14.65 -26.49
N ALA A 125 -1.94 14.15 -25.28
CA ALA A 125 -2.81 14.38 -24.13
C ALA A 125 -2.59 15.81 -23.58
N MET A 126 -3.39 16.22 -22.60
CA MET A 126 -3.32 17.57 -22.05
C MET A 126 -1.96 17.93 -21.45
N ASP A 127 -1.21 16.95 -20.95
CA ASP A 127 0.14 17.14 -20.42
C ASP A 127 1.22 17.26 -21.52
N GLY A 128 0.82 17.26 -22.80
CA GLY A 128 1.71 17.40 -23.95
C GLY A 128 2.44 16.11 -24.34
N LYS A 129 2.26 15.02 -23.59
CA LYS A 129 2.82 13.69 -23.88
C LYS A 129 1.86 12.88 -24.78
N PRO A 130 2.29 11.74 -25.36
CA PRO A 130 1.40 10.90 -26.14
C PRO A 130 0.15 10.48 -25.35
N LYS A 131 -0.97 10.34 -26.07
CA LYS A 131 -2.23 9.87 -25.47
C LYS A 131 -2.10 8.45 -24.94
N PHE A 132 -2.87 8.15 -23.90
CA PHE A 132 -2.96 6.81 -23.34
C PHE A 132 -3.70 5.86 -24.28
N ASP A 133 -3.24 4.61 -24.31
CA ASP A 133 -4.03 3.46 -24.74
C ASP A 133 -4.43 2.69 -23.48
N LEU A 134 -5.66 2.90 -23.01
CA LEU A 134 -6.19 2.29 -21.79
C LEU A 134 -6.43 0.78 -21.91
N THR A 135 -6.23 0.18 -23.10
CA THR A 135 -6.22 -1.28 -23.28
C THR A 135 -4.83 -1.89 -23.09
N LYS A 136 -3.81 -1.06 -22.85
CA LYS A 136 -2.42 -1.49 -22.65
C LYS A 136 -1.86 -0.97 -21.34
N PHE A 137 -1.26 -1.88 -20.58
CA PHE A 137 -0.59 -1.55 -19.33
C PHE A 137 0.87 -1.16 -19.54
N ASP A 138 1.34 -0.18 -18.77
CA ASP A 138 2.76 0.07 -18.56
C ASP A 138 3.25 -0.87 -17.45
N GLN A 139 4.01 -1.92 -17.81
CA GLN A 139 4.48 -2.91 -16.84
C GLN A 139 5.41 -2.31 -15.79
N SER A 140 6.16 -1.26 -16.13
CA SER A 140 7.10 -0.62 -15.20
C SER A 140 6.38 -0.08 -13.96
N TYR A 141 5.17 0.46 -14.12
CA TYR A 141 4.36 0.92 -13.00
C TYR A 141 4.08 -0.21 -12.00
N PHE A 142 3.68 -1.39 -12.46
CA PHE A 142 3.36 -2.51 -11.58
C PHE A 142 4.61 -3.11 -10.93
N ASP A 143 5.69 -3.25 -11.70
CA ASP A 143 6.93 -3.90 -11.26
C ASP A 143 7.78 -3.00 -10.35
N GLU A 144 7.70 -1.68 -10.53
CA GLU A 144 8.51 -0.71 -9.79
C GLU A 144 7.73 0.05 -8.72
N ARG A 145 6.39 0.13 -8.81
CA ARG A 145 5.54 0.83 -7.82
C ARG A 145 4.69 -0.11 -7.01
N LEU A 146 3.68 -0.71 -7.63
CA LEU A 146 2.64 -1.42 -6.90
C LEU A 146 3.19 -2.65 -6.17
N LYS A 147 3.87 -3.56 -6.88
CA LYS A 147 4.39 -4.80 -6.28
C LYS A 147 5.43 -4.54 -5.19
N PRO A 148 6.45 -3.67 -5.37
CA PRO A 148 7.40 -3.38 -4.31
C PRO A 148 6.75 -2.77 -3.08
N PHE A 149 5.82 -1.81 -3.26
CA PHE A 149 5.09 -1.20 -2.16
C PHE A 149 4.35 -2.23 -1.32
N LEU A 150 3.54 -3.09 -1.96
CA LEU A 150 2.78 -4.13 -1.28
C LEU A 150 3.68 -5.15 -0.57
N ARG A 151 4.79 -5.56 -1.20
CA ARG A 151 5.76 -6.48 -0.58
C ARG A 151 6.39 -5.88 0.67
N GLU A 152 6.79 -4.61 0.62
CA GLU A 152 7.42 -3.93 1.76
C GLU A 152 6.43 -3.61 2.87
N ALA A 153 5.19 -3.28 2.54
CA ALA A 153 4.10 -3.13 3.52
C ALA A 153 3.82 -4.46 4.24
N ALA A 154 3.72 -5.56 3.48
CA ALA A 154 3.50 -6.89 4.04
C ALA A 154 4.63 -7.31 5.01
N LYS A 155 5.90 -7.05 4.66
CA LYS A 155 7.05 -7.30 5.55
C LYS A 155 6.95 -6.56 6.89
N ARG A 156 6.28 -5.42 6.92
CA ARG A 156 6.07 -4.58 8.10
C ARG A 156 4.74 -4.88 8.82
N GLY A 157 3.96 -5.84 8.33
CA GLY A 157 2.65 -6.16 8.89
C GLY A 157 1.60 -5.07 8.65
N ILE A 158 1.75 -4.28 7.58
CA ILE A 158 0.83 -3.20 7.20
C ILE A 158 -0.12 -3.73 6.13
N TYR A 159 -1.42 -3.63 6.41
CA TYR A 159 -2.49 -3.88 5.44
C TYR A 159 -2.68 -2.64 4.55
N VAL A 160 -2.72 -2.86 3.25
CA VAL A 160 -2.94 -1.80 2.26
C VAL A 160 -4.35 -1.94 1.69
N GLU A 161 -5.20 -0.96 1.93
CA GLU A 161 -6.44 -0.80 1.17
C GLU A 161 -6.12 -0.12 -0.16
N LEU A 162 -6.35 -0.84 -1.26
CA LEU A 162 -6.20 -0.33 -2.61
C LEU A 162 -7.52 0.27 -3.09
N THR A 163 -7.58 1.60 -3.16
CA THR A 163 -8.65 2.30 -3.86
C THR A 163 -8.36 2.25 -5.36
N LEU A 164 -9.15 1.47 -6.09
CA LEU A 164 -8.98 1.25 -7.53
C LEU A 164 -9.58 2.37 -8.38
N PHE A 165 -10.67 2.96 -7.92
CA PHE A 165 -11.40 4.00 -8.63
C PHE A 165 -11.78 5.12 -7.67
N GLU A 166 -11.74 6.35 -8.17
CA GLU A 166 -12.30 7.52 -7.50
C GLU A 166 -13.31 8.20 -8.44
N GLY A 167 -14.38 8.75 -7.89
CA GLY A 167 -15.35 9.50 -8.70
C GLY A 167 -14.81 10.89 -9.01
N LEU A 168 -14.65 11.23 -10.29
CA LEU A 168 -14.28 12.60 -10.70
C LEU A 168 -15.54 13.49 -10.65
N ARG A 169 -15.77 14.12 -9.48
CA ARG A 169 -17.03 14.80 -9.16
C ARG A 169 -17.16 16.22 -9.74
N GLY A 170 -16.16 16.74 -10.45
CA GLY A 170 -16.16 18.10 -11.01
C GLY A 170 -15.85 18.17 -12.51
N ARG A 171 -16.44 19.15 -13.22
CA ARG A 171 -16.12 19.42 -14.64
C ARG A 171 -14.64 19.76 -14.88
N SER A 172 -13.99 20.43 -13.92
CA SER A 172 -12.56 20.74 -13.97
C SER A 172 -11.71 19.47 -13.93
N ASP A 173 -12.11 18.52 -13.10
CA ASP A 173 -11.34 17.31 -12.83
C ASP A 173 -11.48 16.31 -13.97
N PHE A 174 -12.65 16.28 -14.61
CA PHE A 174 -12.89 15.36 -15.72
C PHE A 174 -12.03 15.68 -16.95
N ALA A 175 -11.74 16.95 -17.26
CA ALA A 175 -10.89 17.28 -18.40
C ALA A 175 -9.49 16.64 -18.28
N GLU A 176 -8.98 16.53 -17.06
CA GLU A 176 -7.70 15.88 -16.74
C GLU A 176 -7.83 14.38 -16.49
N SER A 177 -9.03 13.81 -16.62
CA SER A 177 -9.26 12.37 -16.49
C SER A 177 -8.50 11.60 -17.56
N LEU A 178 -7.92 10.46 -17.22
CA LEU A 178 -7.42 9.51 -18.22
C LEU A 178 -8.56 9.03 -19.15
N CYS A 179 -9.80 9.00 -18.65
CA CYS A 179 -10.98 8.60 -19.41
C CYS A 179 -11.51 9.69 -20.36
N ALA A 180 -11.03 10.95 -20.25
CA ALA A 180 -11.41 12.01 -21.17
C ALA A 180 -10.85 11.78 -22.58
N GLU A 181 -11.65 12.10 -23.59
CA GLU A 181 -11.28 11.94 -25.02
C GLU A 181 -9.99 12.69 -25.40
N ALA A 182 -9.69 13.80 -24.69
CA ALA A 182 -8.45 14.54 -24.86
C ALA A 182 -7.21 13.71 -24.48
N ASN A 183 -7.33 12.75 -23.57
CA ASN A 183 -6.19 12.08 -22.92
C ASN A 183 -5.98 10.63 -23.35
N ASN A 184 -6.99 9.96 -23.91
CA ASN A 184 -6.86 8.58 -24.40
C ASN A 184 -7.33 8.41 -25.86
N ILE A 185 -7.07 7.23 -26.41
CA ILE A 185 -7.45 6.86 -27.79
C ILE A 185 -8.63 5.88 -27.85
N ASN A 186 -9.20 5.49 -26.72
CA ASN A 186 -10.13 4.36 -26.57
C ASN A 186 -11.59 4.73 -26.90
N ARG A 187 -11.86 6.00 -27.24
CA ARG A 187 -13.17 6.49 -27.73
C ARG A 187 -14.33 6.10 -26.82
N LEU A 188 -14.20 6.39 -25.53
CA LEU A 188 -15.16 5.99 -24.49
C LEU A 188 -16.51 6.72 -24.55
N GLY A 189 -16.63 7.78 -25.36
CA GLY A 189 -17.89 8.54 -25.50
C GLY A 189 -18.28 9.37 -24.27
N LEU A 190 -17.36 9.53 -23.31
CA LEU A 190 -17.62 10.21 -22.06
C LEU A 190 -17.53 11.74 -22.22
N GLN A 191 -18.50 12.46 -21.67
CA GLN A 191 -18.58 13.91 -21.79
C GLN A 191 -18.37 14.60 -20.43
N ALA A 192 -17.59 15.68 -20.43
CA ALA A 192 -17.25 16.44 -19.22
C ALA A 192 -18.45 17.00 -18.44
N ARG A 193 -19.62 17.17 -19.09
CA ARG A 193 -20.83 17.69 -18.44
C ARG A 193 -21.68 16.61 -17.77
N GLN A 194 -21.36 15.32 -17.96
CA GLN A 194 -22.01 14.19 -17.31
C GLN A 194 -21.14 13.70 -16.15
N VAL A 195 -21.31 14.36 -15.00
CA VAL A 195 -20.66 13.99 -13.73
C VAL A 195 -21.04 12.53 -13.43
N THR A 196 -20.05 11.68 -13.12
CA THR A 196 -20.14 10.22 -12.88
C THR A 196 -20.22 9.29 -14.10
N SER A 197 -20.12 9.80 -15.34
CA SER A 197 -20.12 8.92 -16.53
C SER A 197 -18.91 7.96 -16.56
N ASP A 198 -17.81 8.32 -15.90
CA ASP A 198 -16.62 7.51 -15.66
C ASP A 198 -16.79 6.40 -14.60
N ALA A 199 -17.90 6.40 -13.88
CA ALA A 199 -18.31 5.36 -12.93
C ALA A 199 -19.60 4.64 -13.37
N ALA A 200 -20.13 4.96 -14.55
CA ALA A 200 -21.36 4.37 -15.05
C ALA A 200 -21.11 2.94 -15.58
N LEU A 201 -22.01 2.03 -15.21
CA LEU A 201 -21.92 0.61 -15.57
C LEU A 201 -22.66 0.27 -16.88
N ASP A 202 -23.33 1.23 -17.50
CA ASP A 202 -24.08 1.08 -18.74
C ASP A 202 -23.21 1.28 -20.01
N ASN A 203 -21.94 1.68 -19.84
CA ASN A 203 -20.96 1.79 -20.91
C ASN A 203 -20.07 0.52 -20.97
N PRO A 204 -20.36 -0.43 -21.87
CA PRO A 204 -19.65 -1.72 -21.88
C PRO A 204 -18.17 -1.60 -22.23
N HIS A 205 -17.76 -0.59 -23.01
CA HIS A 205 -16.35 -0.39 -23.35
C HIS A 205 -15.55 0.12 -22.16
N LEU A 206 -16.12 1.05 -21.38
CA LEU A 206 -15.53 1.53 -20.14
C LEU A 206 -15.42 0.39 -19.12
N VAL A 207 -16.50 -0.38 -18.92
CA VAL A 207 -16.52 -1.51 -17.98
C VAL A 207 -15.47 -2.56 -18.35
N ALA A 208 -15.27 -2.86 -19.64
CA ALA A 208 -14.23 -3.79 -20.08
C ALA A 208 -12.81 -3.33 -19.70
N ILE A 209 -12.51 -2.03 -19.83
CA ILE A 209 -11.22 -1.46 -19.40
C ILE A 209 -11.10 -1.50 -17.87
N GLN A 210 -12.16 -1.15 -17.15
CA GLN A 210 -12.18 -1.20 -15.68
C GLN A 210 -11.95 -2.63 -15.17
N HIS A 211 -12.61 -3.63 -15.77
CA HIS A 211 -12.40 -5.04 -15.44
C HIS A 211 -10.96 -5.48 -15.73
N SER A 212 -10.44 -5.18 -16.92
CA SER A 212 -9.04 -5.52 -17.26
C SER A 212 -8.04 -4.88 -16.29
N TYR A 213 -8.31 -3.66 -15.85
CA TYR A 213 -7.50 -2.97 -14.84
C TYR A 213 -7.59 -3.64 -13.46
N VAL A 214 -8.79 -4.03 -13.02
CA VAL A 214 -8.99 -4.80 -11.77
C VAL A 214 -8.21 -6.12 -11.84
N ASP A 215 -8.36 -6.87 -12.93
CA ASP A 215 -7.65 -8.15 -13.16
C ASP A 215 -6.12 -7.98 -13.20
N LYS A 216 -5.63 -6.79 -13.56
CA LYS A 216 -4.20 -6.50 -13.58
C LYS A 216 -3.64 -6.14 -12.20
N VAL A 217 -4.47 -5.53 -11.35
CA VAL A 217 -4.08 -5.06 -10.01
C VAL A 217 -4.19 -6.17 -8.96
N LEU A 218 -5.24 -6.99 -9.04
CA LEU A 218 -5.56 -8.08 -8.10
C LEU A 218 -5.01 -9.43 -8.56
#